data_AF-A0A350PDU5-F1
#
_entry.id   AF-A0A350PDU5-F1
#
_cell.length_a   1.000
_cell.length_b   1.000
_cell.length_c   1.000
_cell.angle_alpha   90.00
_cell.angle_beta   90.00
_cell.angle_gamma   90.00
#
_symmetry.space_group_name_H-M   'P 1'
#
loop_
_entity.id
_entity.type
_entity.pdbx_description
1 polymer ?
#
loop_
_entity_poly.entity_id
_entity_poly.type
_entity_poly.pdbx_seq_one_letter_code
_entity_poly.pdbx_strand_id
1 'polypeptide(L)'
;MSWSKKIVFLIIIGCCSSLIYAQDKDSAKVQIEKQLEEALEEQETEEGELAGEQLAQFLEELAANPVNINSASVNDLLQIPGFNLKLARALIDYRKENPFVEKDDILKVSGIGRATYTRMRPYITVGGVSSRFRDLFTNPNYWLDGNSFEYITRYQQELNDQRGYEIPDSSGGYLGSQGKYYQRFRMSSRHLSINLTQ
;
A
#
# COMPACT_ATOMS: atom_id res chain seq x y z
N MET A 1 20.61 16.73 -92.55
CA MET A 1 19.66 17.79 -92.10
C MET A 1 18.74 17.28 -90.97
N SER A 2 19.29 16.73 -89.87
CA SER A 2 18.48 16.21 -88.75
C SER A 2 18.93 16.68 -87.36
N TRP A 3 19.89 17.61 -87.28
CA TRP A 3 20.44 18.07 -86.00
C TRP A 3 19.71 19.30 -85.42
N SER A 4 19.15 20.18 -86.28
CA SER A 4 18.43 21.39 -85.84
C SER A 4 17.05 21.11 -85.25
N LYS A 5 16.35 20.05 -85.68
CA LYS A 5 15.01 19.69 -85.16
C LYS A 5 15.05 19.07 -83.75
N LYS A 6 16.19 18.47 -83.35
CA LYS A 6 16.36 17.84 -82.02
C LYS A 6 16.69 18.85 -80.92
N ILE A 7 17.39 19.95 -81.27
CA ILE A 7 17.77 21.00 -80.32
C ILE A 7 16.54 21.86 -79.94
N VAL A 8 15.68 22.18 -80.90
CA VAL A 8 14.43 22.93 -80.63
C VAL A 8 13.47 22.13 -79.75
N PHE A 9 13.40 20.80 -79.90
CA PHE A 9 12.53 19.94 -79.07
C PHE A 9 13.02 19.80 -77.63
N LEU A 10 14.34 19.78 -77.40
CA LEU A 10 14.94 19.73 -76.05
C LEU A 10 14.79 21.06 -75.29
N ILE A 11 14.81 22.21 -75.99
CA ILE A 11 14.61 23.53 -75.36
C ILE A 11 13.14 23.75 -74.97
N ILE A 12 12.18 23.22 -75.73
CA ILE A 12 10.74 23.32 -75.41
C ILE A 12 10.36 22.45 -74.20
N ILE A 13 10.99 21.28 -74.02
CA ILE A 13 10.78 20.41 -72.84
C ILE A 13 11.47 20.97 -71.58
N GLY A 14 12.61 21.65 -71.73
CA GLY A 14 13.29 22.35 -70.63
C GLY A 14 12.58 23.62 -70.17
N CYS A 15 11.80 24.28 -71.04
CA CYS A 15 11.05 25.48 -70.69
C CYS A 15 9.68 25.18 -70.07
N CYS A 16 9.06 24.02 -70.37
CA CYS A 16 7.80 23.61 -69.74
C CYS A 16 7.96 23.02 -68.32
N SER A 17 9.17 22.66 -67.90
CA SER A 17 9.44 22.10 -66.57
C SER A 17 9.77 23.14 -65.50
N SER A 18 9.92 24.42 -65.87
CA SER A 18 10.31 25.51 -64.97
C SER A 18 9.17 26.45 -64.55
N LEU A 19 7.92 26.18 -64.96
CA LEU A 19 6.75 27.05 -64.65
C LEU A 19 5.68 26.42 -63.71
N ILE A 20 5.91 25.24 -63.14
CA ILE A 20 4.88 24.55 -62.31
C ILE A 20 5.20 24.54 -60.80
N TYR A 21 6.34 25.08 -60.35
CA TYR A 21 6.60 25.26 -58.92
C TYR A 21 6.26 26.68 -58.44
N ALA A 22 5.06 27.16 -58.74
CA ALA A 22 4.47 28.27 -58.02
C ALA A 22 3.67 27.72 -56.83
N GLN A 23 4.38 27.60 -55.71
CA GLN A 23 3.93 27.98 -54.37
C GLN A 23 2.53 27.50 -53.92
N ASP A 24 2.43 26.31 -53.30
CA ASP A 24 1.52 26.10 -52.15
C ASP A 24 1.82 24.79 -51.37
N LYS A 25 3.05 24.61 -50.88
CA LYS A 25 3.40 23.45 -50.01
C LYS A 25 3.88 23.81 -48.61
N ASP A 26 4.01 25.09 -48.30
CA ASP A 26 4.46 25.55 -46.98
C ASP A 26 3.30 25.79 -45.99
N SER A 27 2.11 26.20 -46.43
CA SER A 27 1.06 26.62 -45.48
C SER A 27 0.46 25.47 -44.66
N ALA A 28 0.19 24.31 -45.29
CA ALA A 28 -0.48 23.20 -44.60
C ALA A 28 0.45 22.49 -43.59
N LYS A 29 1.74 22.35 -43.92
CA LYS A 29 2.72 21.73 -43.00
C LYS A 29 3.02 22.66 -41.82
N VAL A 30 3.18 23.96 -42.09
CA VAL A 30 3.37 24.98 -41.04
C VAL A 30 2.11 25.11 -40.18
N GLN A 31 0.90 24.98 -40.75
CA GLN A 31 -0.34 24.96 -39.97
C GLN A 31 -0.46 23.72 -39.09
N ILE A 32 -0.12 22.53 -39.59
CA ILE A 32 -0.15 21.31 -38.78
C ILE A 32 0.92 21.35 -37.69
N GLU A 33 2.14 21.80 -38.01
CA GLU A 33 3.20 21.97 -37.02
C GLU A 33 2.79 22.98 -35.96
N LYS A 34 2.23 24.12 -36.36
CA LYS A 34 1.77 25.16 -35.44
C LYS A 34 0.57 24.71 -34.59
N GLN A 35 -0.37 23.95 -35.16
CA GLN A 35 -1.49 23.36 -34.42
C GLN A 35 -1.04 22.23 -33.49
N LEU A 36 -0.01 21.48 -33.87
CA LEU A 36 0.57 20.43 -33.03
C LEU A 36 1.37 21.05 -31.88
N GLU A 37 2.12 22.11 -32.15
CA GLU A 37 2.89 22.88 -31.18
C GLU A 37 1.97 23.64 -30.20
N GLU A 38 0.90 24.28 -30.70
CA GLU A 38 -0.12 24.95 -29.89
C GLU A 38 -0.95 23.98 -29.03
N ALA A 39 -1.28 22.78 -29.54
CA ALA A 39 -1.94 21.72 -28.76
C ALA A 39 -1.01 21.05 -27.74
N LEU A 40 0.30 20.96 -28.02
CA LEU A 40 1.31 20.50 -27.05
C LEU A 40 1.50 21.56 -25.94
N GLU A 41 1.51 22.84 -26.28
CA GLU A 41 1.59 23.95 -25.32
C GLU A 41 0.31 24.06 -24.46
N GLU A 42 -0.89 23.86 -25.01
CA GLU A 42 -2.15 23.82 -24.23
C GLU A 42 -2.23 22.62 -23.29
N GLN A 43 -1.72 21.44 -23.69
CA GLN A 43 -1.70 20.25 -22.81
C GLN A 43 -0.66 20.32 -21.70
N GLU A 44 0.42 21.11 -21.86
CA GLU A 44 1.51 21.18 -20.89
C GLU A 44 1.31 22.23 -19.78
N THR A 45 0.34 23.15 -19.90
CA THR A 45 0.34 24.37 -19.07
C THR A 45 -0.76 24.50 -18.02
N GLU A 46 -1.96 23.92 -18.18
CA GLU A 46 -3.02 24.05 -17.13
C GLU A 46 -3.21 22.79 -16.27
N GLU A 47 -3.34 21.61 -16.88
CA GLU A 47 -3.50 20.34 -16.12
C GLU A 47 -2.22 19.91 -15.41
N GLY A 48 -1.05 20.18 -16.01
CA GLY A 48 0.25 19.88 -15.43
C GLY A 48 0.62 20.77 -14.23
N GLU A 49 0.29 22.05 -14.30
CA GLU A 49 0.48 23.00 -13.20
C GLU A 49 -0.44 22.68 -12.01
N LEU A 50 -1.73 22.44 -12.27
CA LEU A 50 -2.70 22.03 -11.25
C LEU A 50 -2.34 20.68 -10.60
N ALA A 51 -1.81 19.72 -11.36
CA ALA A 51 -1.33 18.45 -10.83
C ALA A 51 -0.03 18.61 -10.02
N GLY A 52 0.85 19.51 -10.45
CA GLY A 52 2.08 19.86 -9.74
C GLY A 52 1.81 20.53 -8.39
N GLU A 53 0.85 21.46 -8.34
CA GLU A 53 0.42 22.12 -7.11
C GLU A 53 -0.22 21.13 -6.14
N GLN A 54 -1.12 20.26 -6.61
CA GLN A 54 -1.72 19.19 -5.80
C GLN A 54 -0.67 18.23 -5.24
N LEU A 55 0.32 17.85 -6.07
CA LEU A 55 1.41 16.99 -5.64
C LEU A 55 2.30 17.69 -4.59
N ALA A 56 2.59 18.98 -4.77
CA ALA A 56 3.37 19.75 -3.82
C ALA A 56 2.66 19.85 -2.46
N GLN A 57 1.35 20.15 -2.47
CA GLN A 57 0.53 20.19 -1.26
C GLN A 57 0.49 18.83 -0.55
N PHE A 58 0.33 17.73 -1.31
CA PHE A 58 0.38 16.38 -0.78
C PHE A 58 1.73 16.05 -0.12
N LEU A 59 2.84 16.42 -0.77
CA LEU A 59 4.17 16.21 -0.20
C LEU A 59 4.41 17.04 1.06
N GLU A 60 3.89 18.26 1.13
CA GLU A 60 3.97 19.10 2.32
C GLU A 60 3.19 18.48 3.50
N GLU A 61 1.98 17.99 3.24
CA GLU A 61 1.18 17.26 4.24
C GLU A 61 1.90 15.99 4.74
N LEU A 62 2.52 15.26 3.83
CA LEU A 62 3.25 14.02 4.15
C LEU A 62 4.55 14.31 4.92
N ALA A 63 5.18 15.47 4.69
CA ALA A 63 6.30 15.94 5.51
C ALA A 63 5.85 16.40 6.90
N ALA A 64 4.68 17.02 7.03
CA ALA A 64 4.09 17.41 8.30
C ALA A 64 3.66 16.18 9.14
N ASN A 65 3.15 15.14 8.47
CA ASN A 65 2.69 13.89 9.06
C ASN A 65 3.48 12.69 8.52
N PRO A 66 4.75 12.52 8.93
CA PRO A 66 5.62 11.48 8.39
C PRO A 66 5.11 10.08 8.70
N VAL A 67 5.25 9.19 7.73
CA VAL A 67 4.76 7.80 7.80
C VAL A 67 5.67 6.96 8.70
N ASN A 68 5.06 6.23 9.63
CA ASN A 68 5.81 5.36 10.55
C ASN A 68 6.21 4.04 9.86
N ILE A 69 7.49 3.86 9.56
CA ILE A 69 8.00 2.68 8.83
C ILE A 69 7.83 1.36 9.60
N ASN A 70 7.71 1.41 10.93
CA ASN A 70 7.51 0.21 11.75
C ASN A 70 6.06 -0.31 11.68
N SER A 71 5.08 0.56 11.41
CA SER A 71 3.64 0.21 11.42
C SER A 71 2.94 0.36 10.07
N ALA A 72 3.52 1.09 9.11
CA ALA A 72 2.92 1.39 7.81
C ALA A 72 2.52 0.13 7.04
N SER A 73 1.40 0.19 6.31
CA SER A 73 1.00 -0.84 5.36
C SER A 73 1.78 -0.71 4.04
N VAL A 74 1.64 -1.69 3.13
CA VAL A 74 2.24 -1.60 1.79
C VAL A 74 1.76 -0.35 1.06
N ASN A 75 0.46 -0.03 1.17
CA ASN A 75 -0.14 1.10 0.47
C ASN A 75 0.37 2.44 1.00
N ASP A 76 0.53 2.56 2.32
CA ASP A 76 1.07 3.78 2.95
C ASP A 76 2.51 4.03 2.52
N LEU A 77 3.31 2.97 2.38
CA LEU A 77 4.68 3.08 1.90
C LEU A 77 4.74 3.52 0.43
N LEU A 78 3.81 3.07 -0.42
CA LEU A 78 3.76 3.42 -1.83
C LEU A 78 3.43 4.90 -2.08
N GLN A 79 2.81 5.58 -1.10
CA GLN A 79 2.56 7.02 -1.18
C GLN A 79 3.83 7.86 -1.04
N ILE A 80 4.90 7.28 -0.48
CA ILE A 80 6.15 7.99 -0.23
C ILE A 80 6.97 8.04 -1.52
N PRO A 81 7.44 9.23 -1.94
CA PRO A 81 8.23 9.35 -3.16
C PRO A 81 9.54 8.55 -3.07
N GLY A 82 9.72 7.61 -3.99
CA GLY A 82 10.90 6.74 -4.04
C GLY A 82 10.68 5.33 -3.49
N PHE A 83 9.51 5.06 -2.88
CA PHE A 83 9.11 3.69 -2.59
C PHE A 83 8.45 3.03 -3.79
N ASN A 84 8.88 1.80 -4.04
CA ASN A 84 8.30 0.92 -5.05
C ASN A 84 7.74 -0.31 -4.36
N LEU A 85 6.83 -1.05 -5.01
CA LEU A 85 6.24 -2.27 -4.45
C LEU A 85 7.29 -3.28 -3.96
N LYS A 86 8.42 -3.41 -4.69
CA LYS A 86 9.54 -4.26 -4.30
C LYS A 86 10.22 -3.79 -3.01
N LEU A 87 10.44 -2.48 -2.86
CA LEU A 87 11.06 -1.89 -1.68
C LEU A 87 10.13 -1.95 -0.47
N ALA A 88 8.83 -1.67 -0.66
CA ALA A 88 7.83 -1.75 0.40
C ALA A 88 7.74 -3.18 0.97
N ARG A 89 7.74 -4.20 0.11
CA ARG A 89 7.80 -5.61 0.55
C ARG A 89 9.09 -5.93 1.29
N ALA A 90 10.24 -5.55 0.74
CA ALA A 90 11.54 -5.77 1.38
C ALA A 90 11.63 -5.11 2.76
N LEU A 91 11.06 -3.90 2.93
CA LEU A 91 10.99 -3.22 4.21
C LEU A 91 10.10 -3.97 5.21
N ILE A 92 8.92 -4.42 4.77
CA ILE A 92 7.99 -5.18 5.62
C ILE A 92 8.61 -6.51 6.05
N ASP A 93 9.33 -7.18 5.17
CA ASP A 93 10.02 -8.43 5.50
C ASP A 93 11.18 -8.18 6.46
N TYR A 94 11.97 -7.12 6.25
CA TYR A 94 13.05 -6.73 7.17
C TYR A 94 12.54 -6.43 8.58
N ARG A 95 11.45 -5.65 8.71
CA ARG A 95 10.93 -5.26 10.03
C ARG A 95 10.27 -6.39 10.83
N LYS A 96 9.89 -7.49 10.19
CA LYS A 96 9.38 -8.68 10.89
C LYS A 96 10.45 -9.30 11.78
N GLU A 97 11.71 -9.22 11.34
CA GLU A 97 12.87 -9.75 12.07
C GLU A 97 13.54 -8.67 12.92
N ASN A 98 13.68 -7.45 12.37
CA ASN A 98 14.43 -6.37 13.00
C ASN A 98 13.65 -5.04 12.96
N PRO A 99 13.05 -4.60 14.07
CA PRO A 99 12.36 -3.30 14.11
C PRO A 99 13.36 -2.15 13.94
N PHE A 100 12.95 -1.10 13.21
CA PHE A 100 13.78 0.09 13.00
C PHE A 100 13.80 0.94 14.27
N VAL A 101 15.00 1.29 14.74
CA VAL A 101 15.19 2.16 15.91
C VAL A 101 15.46 3.59 15.46
N GLU A 102 16.23 3.75 14.39
CA GLU A 102 16.58 5.03 13.79
C GLU A 102 16.13 5.10 12.34
N LYS A 103 15.93 6.32 11.80
CA LYS A 103 15.56 6.49 10.39
C LYS A 103 16.63 5.93 9.45
N ASP A 104 17.90 6.03 9.85
CA ASP A 104 19.06 5.59 9.08
C ASP A 104 19.13 4.06 8.93
N ASP A 105 18.47 3.29 9.83
CA ASP A 105 18.42 1.83 9.75
C ASP A 105 17.75 1.32 8.46
N ILE A 106 16.96 2.16 7.79
CA ILE A 106 16.32 1.83 6.51
C ILE A 106 17.34 1.53 5.40
N LEU A 107 18.58 2.00 5.53
CA LEU A 107 19.69 1.70 4.61
C LEU A 107 20.12 0.22 4.67
N LYS A 108 19.73 -0.52 5.72
CA LYS A 108 19.98 -1.96 5.84
C LYS A 108 19.03 -2.80 4.96
N VAL A 109 17.95 -2.20 4.45
CA VAL A 109 16.99 -2.86 3.57
C VAL A 109 17.57 -2.99 2.17
N SER A 110 17.55 -4.20 1.62
CA SER A 110 18.05 -4.47 0.27
C SER A 110 17.33 -3.64 -0.79
N GLY A 111 18.10 -2.89 -1.59
CA GLY A 111 17.60 -2.03 -2.65
C GLY A 111 17.40 -0.55 -2.27
N ILE A 112 17.60 -0.18 -1.00
CA ILE A 112 17.57 1.22 -0.57
C ILE A 112 19.00 1.78 -0.52
N GLY A 113 19.36 2.59 -1.51
CA GLY A 113 20.62 3.32 -1.53
C GLY A 113 20.52 4.68 -0.85
N ARG A 114 21.68 5.32 -0.60
CA ARG A 114 21.77 6.67 -0.01
C ARG A 114 20.94 7.72 -0.78
N ALA A 115 20.98 7.70 -2.11
CA ALA A 115 20.22 8.65 -2.93
C ALA A 115 18.70 8.53 -2.76
N THR A 116 18.19 7.29 -2.69
CA THR A 116 16.77 7.05 -2.42
C THR A 116 16.42 7.45 -0.99
N TYR A 117 17.26 7.10 -0.03
CA TYR A 117 17.07 7.48 1.38
C TYR A 117 16.96 8.98 1.57
N THR A 118 17.85 9.78 0.97
CA THR A 118 17.81 11.24 1.09
C THR A 118 16.47 11.83 0.65
N ARG A 119 15.86 11.28 -0.40
CA ARG A 119 14.53 11.72 -0.88
C ARG A 119 13.39 11.33 0.06
N MET A 120 13.49 10.16 0.69
CA MET A 120 12.45 9.62 1.57
C MET A 120 12.54 10.11 3.01
N ARG A 121 13.73 10.50 3.47
CA ARG A 121 14.04 10.91 4.85
C ARG A 121 13.05 11.91 5.49
N PRO A 122 12.57 12.97 4.82
CA PRO A 122 11.62 13.90 5.44
C PRO A 122 10.24 13.27 5.67
N TYR A 123 9.86 12.29 4.85
CA TYR A 123 8.54 11.66 4.82
C TYR A 123 8.40 10.45 5.73
N ILE A 124 9.49 10.03 6.39
CA ILE A 124 9.51 8.83 7.23
C ILE A 124 9.80 9.16 8.70
N THR A 125 9.20 8.36 9.57
CA THR A 125 9.49 8.34 11.00
C THR A 125 9.57 6.89 11.50
N VAL A 126 10.29 6.68 12.60
CA VAL A 126 10.36 5.38 13.30
C VAL A 126 9.31 5.25 14.41
N GLY A 127 8.53 6.33 14.63
CA GLY A 127 7.68 6.48 15.79
C GLY A 127 8.50 6.81 17.04
N GLY A 128 8.10 7.83 17.79
CA GLY A 128 8.71 8.13 19.07
C GLY A 128 8.28 7.11 20.13
N VAL A 129 9.02 7.03 21.25
CA VAL A 129 8.55 6.32 22.45
C VAL A 129 7.13 6.78 22.82
N SER A 130 6.86 8.09 22.70
CA SER A 130 5.53 8.69 22.87
C SER A 130 4.49 8.18 21.88
N SER A 131 4.82 7.98 20.60
CA SER A 131 3.87 7.43 19.62
C SER A 131 3.61 5.95 19.88
N ARG A 132 4.64 5.17 20.27
CA ARG A 132 4.45 3.78 20.70
C ARG A 132 3.49 3.70 21.88
N PHE A 133 3.69 4.52 22.92
CA PHE A 133 2.77 4.58 24.06
C PHE A 133 1.36 5.00 23.67
N ARG A 134 1.21 5.99 22.78
CA ARG A 134 -0.10 6.38 22.24
C ARG A 134 -0.76 5.20 21.55
N ASP A 135 -0.04 4.52 20.66
CA ASP A 135 -0.56 3.40 19.88
C ASP A 135 -1.02 2.21 20.77
N LEU A 136 -0.44 2.03 21.97
CA LEU A 136 -0.93 1.07 22.98
C LEU A 136 -2.38 1.33 23.39
N PHE A 137 -2.80 2.59 23.48
CA PHE A 137 -4.14 2.96 23.96
C PHE A 137 -5.09 3.37 22.83
N THR A 138 -4.57 3.82 21.69
CA THR A 138 -5.39 4.33 20.58
C THR A 138 -5.63 3.32 19.47
N ASN A 139 -4.81 2.26 19.36
CA ASN A 139 -4.96 1.27 18.30
C ASN A 139 -5.52 -0.06 18.86
N PRO A 140 -6.80 -0.38 18.64
CA PRO A 140 -7.40 -1.65 19.10
C PRO A 140 -6.69 -2.88 18.53
N ASN A 141 -6.17 -2.80 17.30
CA ASN A 141 -5.48 -3.91 16.66
C ASN A 141 -4.17 -4.26 17.36
N TYR A 142 -3.57 -3.34 18.13
CA TYR A 142 -2.38 -3.66 18.91
C TYR A 142 -2.62 -4.84 19.86
N TRP A 143 -3.73 -4.84 20.61
CA TRP A 143 -4.05 -5.90 21.57
C TRP A 143 -4.76 -7.10 20.97
N LEU A 144 -5.49 -6.91 19.85
CA LEU A 144 -6.42 -7.90 19.31
C LEU A 144 -5.89 -8.65 18.09
N ASP A 145 -4.79 -8.21 17.49
CA ASP A 145 -4.26 -8.86 16.28
C ASP A 145 -3.63 -10.24 16.61
N GLY A 146 -3.94 -11.22 15.76
CA GLY A 146 -3.60 -12.64 15.98
C GLY A 146 -4.34 -13.30 17.16
N ASN A 147 -5.51 -12.80 17.55
CA ASN A 147 -6.27 -13.35 18.67
C ASN A 147 -6.78 -14.78 18.39
N SER A 148 -6.67 -15.65 19.39
CA SER A 148 -7.32 -16.95 19.49
C SER A 148 -8.28 -16.96 20.68
N PHE A 149 -9.49 -17.44 20.44
CA PHE A 149 -10.54 -17.54 21.44
C PHE A 149 -10.98 -18.99 21.60
N GLU A 150 -10.90 -19.49 22.83
CA GLU A 150 -11.40 -20.81 23.21
C GLU A 150 -12.46 -20.64 24.29
N TYR A 151 -13.65 -21.19 24.05
CA TYR A 151 -14.69 -21.32 25.04
C TYR A 151 -15.04 -22.78 25.24
N ILE A 152 -14.89 -23.26 26.48
CA ILE A 152 -15.28 -24.61 26.86
C ILE A 152 -16.34 -24.53 27.93
N THR A 153 -17.49 -25.13 27.64
CA THR A 153 -18.52 -25.45 28.62
C THR A 153 -18.51 -26.95 28.84
N ARG A 154 -18.53 -27.40 30.10
CA ARG A 154 -18.83 -28.80 30.40
C ARG A 154 -19.80 -28.89 31.55
N TYR A 155 -20.74 -29.80 31.37
CA TYR A 155 -21.59 -30.33 32.41
C TYR A 155 -21.10 -31.74 32.74
N GLN A 156 -20.91 -32.03 34.03
CA GLN A 156 -20.51 -33.33 34.52
C GLN A 156 -21.49 -33.78 35.61
N GLN A 157 -21.99 -35.00 35.47
CA GLN A 157 -22.85 -35.65 36.44
C GLN A 157 -22.19 -36.95 36.88
N GLU A 158 -22.09 -37.15 38.20
CA GLU A 158 -21.66 -38.43 38.74
C GLU A 158 -22.86 -39.39 38.73
N LEU A 159 -22.71 -40.48 37.96
CA LEU A 159 -23.68 -41.57 37.94
C LEU A 159 -23.30 -42.53 39.07
N ASN A 160 -24.14 -42.59 40.11
CA ASN A 160 -24.00 -43.63 41.11
C ASN A 160 -24.55 -44.93 40.52
N ASP A 161 -23.72 -45.98 40.53
CA ASP A 161 -24.20 -47.31 40.25
C ASP A 161 -25.31 -47.67 41.24
N GLN A 162 -26.41 -48.23 40.73
CA GLN A 162 -27.50 -48.70 41.56
C GLN A 162 -26.97 -49.77 42.52
N ARG A 163 -26.76 -49.41 43.78
CA ARG A 163 -26.78 -50.41 44.84
C ARG A 163 -28.21 -50.97 44.87
N GLY A 164 -28.36 -52.29 44.74
CA GLY A 164 -29.64 -52.96 44.88
C GLY A 164 -30.39 -52.49 46.13
N TYR A 165 -31.72 -52.45 46.04
CA TYR A 165 -32.62 -51.88 47.04
C TYR A 165 -32.54 -52.58 48.40
N GLU A 166 -31.79 -52.02 49.35
CA GLU A 166 -32.10 -52.07 50.78
C GLU A 166 -31.69 -50.72 51.40
N ILE A 167 -32.62 -49.75 51.39
CA ILE A 167 -32.44 -48.47 52.06
C ILE A 167 -33.32 -48.52 53.31
N PRO A 168 -32.75 -48.52 54.53
CA PRO A 168 -33.54 -48.46 55.76
C PRO A 168 -34.39 -47.18 55.80
N ASP A 169 -35.63 -47.29 56.28
CA ASP A 169 -36.62 -46.19 56.31
C ASP A 169 -36.14 -44.92 57.05
N SER A 170 -35.07 -45.01 57.83
CA SER A 170 -34.46 -43.92 58.60
C SER A 170 -33.45 -43.05 57.83
N SER A 171 -33.12 -43.37 56.57
CA SER A 171 -31.92 -42.83 55.89
C SER A 171 -32.09 -41.45 55.22
N GLY A 172 -33.31 -40.92 55.10
CA GLY A 172 -33.56 -39.75 54.26
C GLY A 172 -33.42 -40.09 52.76
N GLY A 173 -34.30 -39.54 51.93
CA GLY A 173 -34.37 -39.88 50.50
C GLY A 173 -33.15 -39.44 49.68
N TYR A 174 -33.19 -39.76 48.39
CA TYR A 174 -32.18 -39.33 47.42
C TYR A 174 -32.05 -37.80 47.37
N LEU A 175 -30.86 -37.27 47.70
CA LEU A 175 -30.60 -35.83 47.77
C LEU A 175 -30.40 -35.14 46.41
N GLY A 176 -30.43 -35.88 45.30
CA GLY A 176 -30.09 -35.39 43.96
C GLY A 176 -28.64 -35.64 43.56
N SER A 177 -28.39 -35.76 42.26
CA SER A 177 -27.03 -35.83 41.71
C SER A 177 -26.42 -34.43 41.70
N GLN A 178 -25.23 -34.27 42.26
CA GLN A 178 -24.49 -33.01 42.19
C GLN A 178 -23.98 -32.79 40.77
N GLY A 179 -24.72 -32.04 39.96
CA GLY A 179 -24.24 -31.58 38.66
C GLY A 179 -23.12 -30.56 38.85
N LYS A 180 -21.95 -30.84 38.27
CA LYS A 180 -20.81 -29.91 38.21
C LYS A 180 -20.87 -29.20 36.87
N TYR A 181 -20.83 -27.88 36.91
CA TYR A 181 -20.76 -27.04 35.73
C TYR A 181 -19.44 -26.30 35.75
N TYR A 182 -18.68 -26.34 34.66
CA TYR A 182 -17.48 -25.55 34.53
C TYR A 182 -17.51 -24.76 33.23
N GLN A 183 -17.00 -23.53 33.29
CA GLN A 183 -16.74 -22.69 32.13
C GLN A 183 -15.26 -22.33 32.08
N ARG A 184 -14.67 -22.43 30.88
CA ARG A 184 -13.32 -21.94 30.61
C ARG A 184 -13.35 -21.02 29.42
N PHE A 185 -12.92 -19.78 29.64
CA PHE A 185 -12.67 -18.80 28.61
C PHE A 185 -11.17 -18.58 28.52
N ARG A 186 -10.58 -18.87 27.36
CA ARG A 186 -9.19 -18.53 27.07
C ARG A 186 -9.17 -17.60 25.87
N MET A 187 -8.47 -16.48 26.01
CA MET A 187 -8.19 -15.54 24.95
C MET A 187 -6.69 -15.32 24.88
N SER A 188 -6.09 -15.41 23.70
CA SER A 188 -4.66 -15.18 23.52
C SER A 188 -4.41 -14.39 22.25
N SER A 189 -3.71 -13.27 22.36
CA SER A 189 -3.17 -12.52 21.24
C SER A 189 -1.64 -12.48 21.32
N ARG A 190 -1.01 -11.71 20.43
CA ARG A 190 0.45 -11.49 20.48
C ARG A 190 0.92 -10.75 21.73
N HIS A 191 0.04 -9.98 22.37
CA HIS A 191 0.39 -9.07 23.45
C HIS A 191 -0.44 -9.29 24.74
N LEU A 192 -1.50 -10.10 24.69
CA LEU A 192 -2.40 -10.32 25.82
C LEU A 192 -2.80 -11.80 25.90
N SER A 193 -2.70 -12.40 27.08
CA SER A 193 -3.27 -13.72 27.35
C SER A 193 -4.16 -13.66 28.59
N ILE A 194 -5.40 -14.12 28.43
CA ILE A 194 -6.42 -14.18 29.49
C ILE A 194 -6.90 -15.62 29.59
N ASN A 195 -6.93 -16.14 30.81
CA ASN A 195 -7.53 -17.44 31.11
C ASN A 195 -8.45 -17.27 32.31
N LEU A 196 -9.74 -17.40 32.08
CA LEU A 196 -10.78 -17.29 33.09
C LEU A 196 -11.48 -18.64 33.23
N THR A 197 -11.55 -19.11 34.46
CA THR A 197 -12.23 -20.35 34.84
C THR A 197 -13.27 -20.05 35.90
N GLN A 198 -14.50 -20.51 35.68
CA GLN A 198 -15.64 -20.39 36.60
C GLN A 198 -16.25 -21.76 36.89
#